data_AF-A0A9D6RL89-F1
#
_entry.id   AF-A0A9D6RL89-F1
#
_cell.length_a   1.000
_cell.length_b   1.000
_cell.length_c   1.000
_cell.angle_alpha   90.00
_cell.angle_beta   90.00
_cell.angle_gamma   90.00
#
_symmetry.space_group_name_H-M   'P 1'
#
loop_
_entity.id
_entity.type
_entity.pdbx_description
1 polymer ?
#
loop_
_entity_poly.entity_id
_entity_poly.type
_entity_poly.pdbx_seq_one_letter_code
_entity_poly.pdbx_strand_id
1 'polypeptide(L)'
;MTQYLKVDSRKITFREYWNLAPSWKVLIPWVAKLLRIQMRFGSGTPVIESVKQLEVDLSSLPSETIDRLQPLIEEALSAGFEAPRYFLLETLRRETRTTFAALRHRTGQHSIRLMNSASMQVHPPISRTITVILSRLANGGFFFTSDQKPTFRSPPNVLSNHVAPQSPREMLKRHQERLSELTVNGPALAMEDDGAMDELWDAYETTARDFGIARGLYVMMSPEDVAAEQAALRATENDLQLAPPGGETARTQPADEPQRDTKSAAAGDDSSPGRPAPLSPAQAFENEILMELQQLLNKRPQWTNILVVFVVSLALFLVAGSTQWSWSFVALLVPILFIHELGHFLAMRAFGYRNLRMFFIPFFGAAVTGRHFNVPGWKKVIVSLMGPTPGIVLGIFAGTAGLMLDQPFWIRVGLVSIVVNGFNMLPFMPLDGGWICHALLFSRRPLLDTSFRVLGAVGLVAWGARSGSMVLIYLSALMVMGIQASHRLATLTASLRSRGIELTSTDAQTIPQDTARSIIRELLESNARPKSAKLAAQQALQIFETLNTTAPGWATTLLLLAVYAASIGFAVIFALVFMTATLKA
;
A
#
# COMPACT_ATOMS: atom_id res chain seq x y z
N MET A 1 9.86 -29.07 -13.69
CA MET A 1 9.69 -28.24 -12.47
C MET A 1 8.22 -27.88 -12.37
N THR A 2 7.61 -28.05 -11.19
CA THR A 2 6.21 -27.66 -10.96
C THR A 2 6.06 -26.16 -11.20
N GLN A 3 5.14 -25.79 -12.08
CA GLN A 3 4.85 -24.39 -12.37
C GLN A 3 3.81 -23.85 -11.38
N TYR A 4 3.85 -22.55 -11.11
CA TYR A 4 2.92 -21.90 -10.18
C TYR A 4 2.28 -20.67 -10.83
N LEU A 5 0.99 -20.48 -10.54
CA LEU A 5 0.22 -19.29 -10.90
C LEU A 5 0.03 -18.40 -9.68
N LYS A 6 0.18 -17.09 -9.88
CA LYS A 6 -0.20 -16.06 -8.91
C LYS A 6 -1.33 -15.21 -9.46
N VAL A 7 -2.12 -14.63 -8.55
CA VAL A 7 -3.21 -13.72 -8.91
C VAL A 7 -2.67 -12.30 -9.08
N ASP A 8 -2.90 -11.68 -10.23
CA ASP A 8 -2.71 -10.24 -10.41
C ASP A 8 -3.94 -9.48 -9.91
N SER A 9 -3.83 -8.97 -8.70
CA SER A 9 -4.88 -8.14 -8.05
C SER A 9 -5.37 -6.99 -8.92
N ARG A 10 -4.52 -6.40 -9.77
CA ARG A 10 -4.92 -5.28 -10.63
C ARG A 10 -5.97 -5.68 -11.67
N LYS A 11 -6.09 -6.97 -11.99
CA LYS A 11 -7.02 -7.55 -12.98
C LYS A 11 -8.30 -8.13 -12.36
N ILE A 12 -8.42 -8.11 -11.04
CA ILE A 12 -9.68 -8.39 -10.32
C ILE A 12 -10.65 -7.21 -10.55
N THR A 13 -11.89 -7.46 -10.96
CA THR A 13 -12.89 -6.40 -11.18
C THR A 13 -13.44 -5.85 -9.86
N PHE A 14 -14.03 -4.64 -9.87
CA PHE A 14 -14.66 -4.08 -8.67
C PHE A 14 -15.74 -5.00 -8.08
N ARG A 15 -16.54 -5.64 -8.94
CA ARG A 15 -17.56 -6.62 -8.54
C ARG A 15 -16.95 -7.88 -7.92
N GLU A 16 -15.84 -8.39 -8.45
CA GLU A 16 -15.16 -9.55 -7.86
C GLU A 16 -14.52 -9.20 -6.51
N TYR A 17 -14.00 -7.98 -6.35
CA TYR A 17 -13.57 -7.52 -5.03
C TYR A 17 -14.72 -7.46 -4.02
N TRP A 18 -15.88 -6.98 -4.45
CA TRP A 18 -17.09 -6.99 -3.62
C TRP A 18 -17.48 -8.41 -3.23
N ASN A 19 -17.42 -9.35 -4.17
CA ASN A 19 -17.72 -10.75 -3.93
C ASN A 19 -16.77 -11.40 -2.90
N LEU A 20 -15.47 -11.07 -2.95
CA LEU A 20 -14.46 -11.59 -2.03
C LEU A 20 -14.64 -11.06 -0.60
N ALA A 21 -15.01 -9.79 -0.45
CA ALA A 21 -15.17 -9.14 0.84
C ALA A 21 -16.39 -8.19 0.82
N PRO A 22 -17.62 -8.71 0.93
CA PRO A 22 -18.85 -7.92 0.80
C PRO A 22 -19.11 -7.08 2.05
N SER A 23 -18.25 -6.09 2.26
CA SER A 23 -18.27 -5.16 3.38
C SER A 23 -17.57 -3.87 2.99
N TRP A 24 -17.67 -2.84 3.83
CA TRP A 24 -16.95 -1.57 3.64
C TRP A 24 -15.43 -1.75 3.45
N LYS A 25 -14.85 -2.86 3.92
CA LYS A 25 -13.43 -3.19 3.75
C LYS A 25 -13.02 -3.31 2.28
N VAL A 26 -13.96 -3.51 1.35
CA VAL A 26 -13.72 -3.54 -0.10
C VAL A 26 -13.14 -2.22 -0.66
N LEU A 27 -13.32 -1.11 0.06
CA LEU A 27 -12.78 0.18 -0.34
C LEU A 27 -11.25 0.14 -0.44
N ILE A 28 -10.59 -0.64 0.43
CA ILE A 28 -9.12 -0.79 0.41
C ILE A 28 -8.65 -1.42 -0.91
N PRO A 29 -9.12 -2.61 -1.33
CA PRO A 29 -8.72 -3.18 -2.60
C PRO A 29 -9.22 -2.39 -3.81
N TRP A 30 -10.36 -1.70 -3.73
CA TRP A 30 -10.84 -0.82 -4.80
C TRP A 30 -9.91 0.38 -5.01
N VAL A 31 -9.51 1.05 -3.93
CA VAL A 31 -8.52 2.11 -3.98
C VAL A 31 -7.20 1.55 -4.50
N ALA A 32 -6.71 0.43 -3.97
CA ALA A 32 -5.49 -0.21 -4.47
C ALA A 32 -5.55 -0.48 -5.98
N LYS A 33 -6.68 -1.00 -6.49
CA LYS A 33 -6.92 -1.21 -7.92
C LYS A 33 -6.90 0.09 -8.72
N LEU A 34 -7.61 1.13 -8.27
CA LEU A 34 -7.62 2.46 -8.92
C LEU A 34 -6.22 3.06 -8.99
N LEU A 35 -5.43 2.85 -7.94
CA LEU A 35 -4.03 3.28 -7.84
C LEU A 35 -3.03 2.36 -8.54
N ARG A 36 -3.50 1.29 -9.21
CA ARG A 36 -2.69 0.22 -9.82
C ARG A 36 -1.66 -0.40 -8.86
N ILE A 37 -1.95 -0.37 -7.56
CA ILE A 37 -1.14 -1.01 -6.52
C ILE A 37 -1.40 -2.51 -6.58
N GLN A 38 -0.35 -3.27 -6.81
CA GLN A 38 -0.42 -4.72 -6.76
C GLN A 38 -0.44 -5.18 -5.30
N MET A 39 -1.60 -5.67 -4.87
CA MET A 39 -1.75 -6.39 -3.60
C MET A 39 -1.35 -7.85 -3.80
N ARG A 40 -0.74 -8.45 -2.78
CA ARG A 40 -0.41 -9.87 -2.76
C ARG A 40 -1.65 -10.70 -2.42
N PHE A 41 -1.87 -11.76 -3.19
CA PHE A 41 -2.96 -12.72 -3.03
C PHE A 41 -2.37 -14.13 -3.03
N GLY A 42 -2.19 -14.70 -1.83
CA GLY A 42 -1.57 -16.01 -1.64
C GLY A 42 -0.11 -16.09 -2.08
N SER A 43 0.51 -17.24 -1.80
CA SER A 43 1.88 -17.59 -2.19
C SER A 43 2.01 -18.20 -3.59
N GLY A 44 0.89 -18.52 -4.23
CA GLY A 44 0.83 -19.16 -5.56
C GLY A 44 0.21 -20.55 -5.52
N THR A 45 -0.51 -20.91 -6.58
CA THR A 45 -1.20 -22.19 -6.74
C THR A 45 -0.47 -23.02 -7.81
N PRO A 46 -0.20 -24.31 -7.57
CA PRO A 46 0.46 -25.14 -8.58
C PRO A 46 -0.42 -25.28 -9.83
N VAL A 47 0.22 -25.31 -11.00
CA VAL A 47 -0.44 -25.66 -12.25
C VAL A 47 -0.63 -27.17 -12.27
N ILE A 48 -1.88 -27.60 -12.30
CA ILE A 48 -2.26 -29.00 -12.38
C ILE A 48 -2.58 -29.31 -13.84
N GLU A 49 -1.86 -30.27 -14.42
CA GLU A 49 -2.13 -30.75 -15.78
C GLU A 49 -3.19 -31.86 -15.78
N SER A 50 -3.22 -32.67 -14.72
CA SER A 50 -4.27 -33.65 -14.49
C SER A 50 -4.56 -33.84 -13.00
N VAL A 51 -5.83 -33.90 -12.65
CA VAL A 51 -6.34 -34.11 -11.28
C VAL A 51 -5.88 -35.45 -10.71
N LYS A 52 -5.60 -36.44 -11.55
CA LYS A 52 -5.05 -37.74 -11.15
C LYS A 52 -3.69 -37.62 -10.45
N GLN A 53 -2.93 -36.56 -10.74
CA GLN A 53 -1.65 -36.30 -10.07
C GLN A 53 -1.82 -35.91 -8.59
N LEU A 54 -3.03 -35.51 -8.20
CA LEU A 54 -3.36 -35.11 -6.83
C LEU A 54 -3.96 -36.25 -6.00
N GLU A 55 -4.19 -37.42 -6.62
CA GLU A 55 -4.80 -38.56 -5.97
C GLU A 55 -3.89 -39.11 -4.87
N VAL A 56 -4.47 -39.40 -3.72
CA VAL A 56 -3.76 -39.91 -2.55
C VAL A 56 -4.58 -41.00 -1.87
N ASP A 57 -3.91 -41.93 -1.19
CA ASP A 57 -4.58 -42.94 -0.39
C ASP A 57 -5.28 -42.32 0.82
N LEU A 58 -6.42 -42.88 1.22
CA LEU A 58 -7.19 -42.43 2.40
C LEU A 58 -6.33 -42.38 3.68
N SER A 59 -5.38 -43.31 3.83
CA SER A 59 -4.46 -43.39 4.97
C SER A 59 -3.50 -42.20 5.07
N SER A 60 -3.30 -41.44 3.99
CA SER A 60 -2.43 -40.26 3.95
C SER A 60 -3.13 -38.98 4.42
N LEU A 61 -4.47 -39.00 4.55
CA LEU A 61 -5.25 -37.82 4.91
C LEU A 61 -5.32 -37.61 6.44
N PRO A 62 -5.33 -36.35 6.92
CA PRO A 62 -5.52 -36.07 8.35
C PRO A 62 -6.87 -36.60 8.85
N SER A 63 -6.88 -37.26 10.02
CA SER A 63 -8.09 -37.82 10.63
C SER A 63 -9.21 -36.80 10.79
N GLU A 64 -8.90 -35.58 11.25
CA GLU A 64 -9.89 -34.50 11.39
C GLU A 64 -10.58 -34.14 10.06
N THR A 65 -9.87 -34.27 8.93
CA THR A 65 -10.45 -34.02 7.61
C THR A 65 -11.36 -35.15 7.18
N ILE A 66 -10.98 -36.39 7.48
CA ILE A 66 -11.81 -37.58 7.24
C ILE A 66 -13.10 -37.44 8.05
N ASP A 67 -13.02 -37.14 9.35
CA ASP A 67 -14.18 -37.01 10.23
C ASP A 67 -15.19 -35.95 9.74
N ARG A 68 -14.71 -34.87 9.11
CA ARG A 68 -15.56 -33.82 8.52
C ARG A 68 -16.19 -34.21 7.19
N LEU A 69 -15.50 -34.99 6.36
CA LEU A 69 -15.99 -35.38 5.03
C LEU A 69 -16.84 -36.65 5.09
N GLN A 70 -16.58 -37.55 6.04
CA GLN A 70 -17.27 -38.83 6.21
C GLN A 70 -18.80 -38.73 6.19
N PRO A 71 -19.48 -37.86 6.98
CA PRO A 71 -20.94 -37.78 6.96
C PRO A 71 -21.48 -37.33 5.60
N LEU A 72 -20.74 -36.48 4.87
CA LEU A 72 -21.14 -36.02 3.53
C LEU A 72 -20.92 -37.13 2.49
N ILE A 73 -19.86 -37.91 2.62
CA ILE A 73 -19.58 -39.05 1.75
C ILE A 73 -20.69 -40.10 1.91
N GLU A 74 -21.05 -40.46 3.14
CA GLU A 74 -22.13 -41.42 3.43
C GLU A 74 -23.46 -40.97 2.81
N GLU A 75 -23.78 -39.68 2.94
CA GLU A 75 -24.99 -39.15 2.33
C GLU A 75 -24.91 -39.15 0.80
N ALA A 76 -23.77 -38.80 0.20
CA ALA A 76 -23.57 -38.87 -1.24
C ALA A 76 -23.75 -40.31 -1.77
N LEU A 77 -23.17 -41.30 -1.08
CA LEU A 77 -23.37 -42.72 -1.41
C LEU A 77 -24.85 -43.09 -1.38
N SER A 78 -25.59 -42.65 -0.34
CA SER A 78 -27.05 -42.87 -0.24
C SER A 78 -27.85 -42.20 -1.37
N ALA A 79 -27.32 -41.11 -1.93
CA ALA A 79 -27.93 -40.37 -3.04
C ALA A 79 -27.65 -41.00 -4.42
N GLY A 80 -26.84 -42.07 -4.49
CA GLY A 80 -26.51 -42.78 -5.72
C GLY A 80 -25.16 -42.43 -6.32
N PHE A 81 -24.28 -41.76 -5.56
CA PHE A 81 -22.87 -41.68 -5.89
C PHE A 81 -22.13 -42.98 -5.55
N GLU A 82 -21.06 -43.27 -6.28
CA GLU A 82 -20.26 -44.49 -6.16
C GLU A 82 -19.01 -44.23 -5.30
N ALA A 83 -18.06 -45.18 -5.29
CA ALA A 83 -16.90 -45.15 -4.39
C ALA A 83 -16.09 -43.83 -4.49
N PRO A 84 -15.70 -43.23 -3.34
CA PRO A 84 -14.93 -41.99 -3.34
C PRO A 84 -13.46 -42.22 -3.70
N ARG A 85 -12.92 -41.27 -4.47
CA ARG A 85 -11.47 -41.10 -4.68
C ARG A 85 -11.00 -39.84 -3.96
N TYR A 86 -9.80 -39.88 -3.38
CA TYR A 86 -9.31 -38.85 -2.47
C TYR A 86 -8.15 -38.07 -3.09
N PHE A 87 -8.17 -36.75 -2.89
CA PHE A 87 -7.20 -35.85 -3.50
C PHE A 87 -6.70 -34.80 -2.52
N LEU A 88 -5.44 -34.38 -2.68
CA LEU A 88 -4.79 -33.38 -1.84
C LEU A 88 -4.14 -32.28 -2.69
N LEU A 89 -4.48 -31.03 -2.39
CA LEU A 89 -3.89 -29.85 -3.02
C LEU A 89 -3.36 -28.87 -1.96
N GLU A 90 -2.10 -28.45 -2.11
CA GLU A 90 -1.45 -27.44 -1.26
C GLU A 90 -0.96 -26.25 -2.08
N THR A 91 -1.04 -25.04 -1.51
CA THR A 91 -0.41 -23.84 -2.08
C THR A 91 1.11 -23.85 -1.87
N LEU A 92 1.85 -22.98 -2.57
CA LEU A 92 3.32 -22.99 -2.55
C LEU A 92 3.93 -22.86 -1.15
N ARG A 93 3.34 -22.04 -0.27
CA ARG A 93 3.73 -21.93 1.15
C ARG A 93 2.93 -22.82 2.10
N ARG A 94 2.13 -23.76 1.59
CA ARG A 94 1.20 -24.59 2.39
C ARG A 94 0.26 -23.76 3.27
N GLU A 95 -0.03 -22.53 2.87
CA GLU A 95 -0.93 -21.62 3.58
C GLU A 95 -2.38 -22.10 3.53
N THR A 96 -2.72 -22.84 2.48
CA THR A 96 -4.03 -23.45 2.30
C THR A 96 -3.84 -24.88 1.87
N ARG A 97 -4.47 -25.79 2.61
CA ARG A 97 -4.57 -27.21 2.28
C ARG A 97 -6.01 -27.51 1.91
N THR A 98 -6.23 -28.05 0.72
CA THR A 98 -7.55 -28.46 0.26
C THR A 98 -7.54 -29.96 -0.02
N THR A 99 -8.28 -30.68 0.80
CA THR A 99 -8.53 -32.12 0.61
C THR A 99 -9.91 -32.28 0.04
N PHE A 100 -10.10 -33.18 -0.92
CA PHE A 100 -11.43 -33.45 -1.44
C PHE A 100 -11.64 -34.90 -1.82
N ALA A 101 -12.89 -35.36 -1.65
CA ALA A 101 -13.36 -36.62 -2.18
C ALA A 101 -14.16 -36.35 -3.45
N ALA A 102 -13.81 -37.01 -4.56
CA ALA A 102 -14.58 -36.98 -5.80
C ALA A 102 -15.35 -38.30 -5.95
N LEU A 103 -16.62 -38.21 -6.32
CA LEU A 103 -17.50 -39.37 -6.52
C LEU A 103 -18.26 -39.20 -7.84
N ARG A 104 -18.42 -40.30 -8.57
CA ARG A 104 -19.24 -40.37 -9.80
C ARG A 104 -20.66 -40.80 -9.44
N HIS A 105 -21.67 -40.19 -10.03
CA HIS A 105 -23.05 -40.65 -9.87
C HIS A 105 -23.31 -41.87 -10.74
N ARG A 106 -24.08 -42.85 -10.28
CA ARG A 106 -24.41 -44.10 -11.02
C ARG A 106 -25.04 -43.91 -12.39
N THR A 107 -25.63 -42.74 -12.66
CA THR A 107 -26.17 -42.40 -14.00
C THR A 107 -25.09 -41.96 -14.98
N GLY A 108 -23.86 -41.76 -14.52
CA GLY A 108 -22.75 -41.19 -15.29
C GLY A 108 -22.89 -39.70 -15.59
N GLN A 109 -24.03 -39.05 -15.33
CA GLN A 109 -24.27 -37.69 -15.81
C GLN A 109 -23.62 -36.59 -14.96
N HIS A 110 -23.25 -36.89 -13.71
CA HIS A 110 -22.77 -35.90 -12.74
C HIS A 110 -21.64 -36.46 -11.88
N SER A 111 -20.71 -35.60 -11.49
CA SER A 111 -19.69 -35.89 -10.48
C SER A 111 -19.82 -34.89 -9.34
N ILE A 112 -19.60 -35.33 -8.10
CA ILE A 112 -19.57 -34.48 -6.91
C ILE A 112 -18.16 -34.42 -6.33
N ARG A 113 -17.73 -33.23 -5.91
CA ARG A 113 -16.55 -33.01 -5.07
C ARG A 113 -16.98 -32.47 -3.71
N LEU A 114 -16.59 -33.19 -2.67
CA LEU A 114 -16.75 -32.81 -1.27
C LEU A 114 -15.38 -32.37 -0.76
N MET A 115 -15.22 -31.07 -0.53
CA MET A 115 -13.92 -30.44 -0.26
C MET A 115 -13.84 -29.91 1.15
N ASN A 116 -12.75 -30.17 1.86
CA ASN A 116 -12.36 -29.50 3.09
C ASN A 116 -11.16 -28.59 2.80
N SER A 117 -11.37 -27.27 2.83
CA SER A 117 -10.31 -26.28 2.62
C SER A 117 -9.93 -25.64 3.96
N ALA A 118 -8.69 -25.82 4.38
CA ALA A 118 -8.15 -25.35 5.65
C ALA A 118 -7.09 -24.27 5.44
N SER A 119 -7.25 -23.13 6.12
CA SER A 119 -6.21 -22.10 6.23
C SER A 119 -5.24 -22.46 7.35
N MET A 120 -3.98 -22.71 6.98
CA MET A 120 -2.90 -23.09 7.90
C MET A 120 -2.19 -21.87 8.51
N GLN A 121 -2.58 -20.64 8.13
CA GLN A 121 -1.98 -19.40 8.63
C GLN A 121 -2.47 -18.99 10.03
N VAL A 122 -3.49 -19.66 10.56
CA VAL A 122 -4.11 -19.37 11.86
C VAL A 122 -4.07 -20.63 12.72
N HIS A 123 -3.78 -20.49 14.01
CA HIS A 123 -3.78 -21.60 14.96
C HIS A 123 -4.94 -21.45 15.98
N PRO A 124 -5.86 -22.43 16.08
CA PRO A 124 -5.98 -23.63 15.25
C PRO A 124 -6.42 -23.31 13.80
N PRO A 125 -6.13 -24.20 12.82
CA PRO A 125 -6.54 -24.01 11.43
C PRO A 125 -8.04 -23.80 11.29
N ILE A 126 -8.42 -22.79 10.50
CA ILE A 126 -9.83 -22.54 10.18
C ILE A 126 -10.14 -23.28 8.88
N SER A 127 -11.03 -24.27 8.96
CA SER A 127 -11.43 -25.09 7.83
C SER A 127 -12.91 -24.92 7.48
N ARG A 128 -13.20 -25.05 6.19
CA ARG A 128 -14.55 -24.95 5.64
C ARG A 128 -14.81 -26.07 4.65
N THR A 129 -15.99 -26.66 4.76
CA THR A 129 -16.48 -27.64 3.79
C THR A 129 -17.20 -26.96 2.63
N ILE A 130 -16.96 -27.47 1.42
CA ILE A 130 -17.52 -26.98 0.16
C ILE A 130 -18.00 -28.18 -0.64
N THR A 131 -19.21 -28.09 -1.20
CA THR A 131 -19.79 -29.10 -2.09
C THR A 131 -19.92 -28.52 -3.50
N VAL A 132 -19.47 -29.29 -4.49
CA VAL A 132 -19.60 -28.94 -5.91
C VAL A 132 -20.11 -30.14 -6.69
N ILE A 133 -21.18 -29.98 -7.46
CA ILE A 133 -21.64 -30.99 -8.43
C ILE A 133 -21.43 -30.43 -9.83
N LEU A 134 -20.79 -31.21 -10.70
CA LEU A 134 -20.40 -30.82 -12.05
C LEU A 134 -20.99 -31.78 -13.09
N SER A 135 -21.44 -31.20 -14.21
CA SER A 135 -21.92 -31.90 -15.40
C SER A 135 -21.33 -31.31 -16.67
N ARG A 136 -21.06 -32.16 -17.66
CA ARG A 136 -20.73 -31.74 -19.03
C ARG A 136 -21.99 -31.66 -19.87
N LEU A 137 -22.16 -30.58 -20.61
CA LEU A 137 -23.29 -30.38 -21.52
C LEU A 137 -22.92 -30.81 -22.95
N ALA A 138 -23.90 -31.28 -23.72
CA ALA A 138 -23.71 -31.71 -25.10
C ALA A 138 -23.14 -30.61 -26.03
N ASN A 139 -23.36 -29.33 -25.70
CA ASN A 139 -22.79 -28.19 -26.43
C ASN A 139 -21.29 -27.93 -26.12
N GLY A 140 -20.65 -28.78 -25.33
CA GLY A 140 -19.26 -28.64 -24.90
C GLY A 140 -19.05 -27.71 -23.70
N GLY A 141 -20.12 -27.13 -23.15
CA GLY A 141 -20.09 -26.34 -21.92
C GLY A 141 -20.14 -27.18 -20.66
N PHE A 142 -20.05 -26.50 -19.52
CA PHE A 142 -20.13 -27.10 -18.19
C PHE A 142 -21.23 -26.46 -17.37
N PHE A 143 -21.88 -27.23 -16.52
CA PHE A 143 -22.80 -26.73 -15.52
C PHE A 143 -22.40 -27.23 -14.15
N PHE A 144 -22.29 -26.33 -13.17
CA PHE A 144 -22.03 -26.72 -11.79
C PHE A 144 -23.02 -26.11 -10.79
N THR A 145 -23.28 -26.86 -9.73
CA THR A 145 -23.97 -26.37 -8.53
C THR A 145 -23.00 -26.37 -7.36
N SER A 146 -22.90 -25.26 -6.61
CA SER A 146 -21.99 -25.17 -5.46
C SER A 146 -22.57 -24.36 -4.31
N ASP A 147 -22.20 -24.72 -3.08
CA ASP A 147 -22.47 -23.95 -1.86
C ASP A 147 -21.42 -22.85 -1.58
N GLN A 148 -20.40 -22.75 -2.44
CA GLN A 148 -19.42 -21.69 -2.39
C GLN A 148 -20.05 -20.40 -2.94
N LYS A 149 -19.77 -19.27 -2.29
CA LYS A 149 -20.16 -17.96 -2.84
C LYS A 149 -19.35 -17.67 -4.11
N PRO A 150 -19.95 -17.06 -5.14
CA PRO A 150 -19.23 -16.69 -6.36
C PRO A 150 -18.12 -15.70 -6.03
N THR A 151 -16.88 -16.01 -6.39
CA THR A 151 -15.71 -15.15 -6.15
C THR A 151 -15.28 -14.44 -7.43
N PHE A 152 -14.82 -15.20 -8.42
CA PHE A 152 -14.41 -14.73 -9.73
C PHE A 152 -15.46 -15.04 -10.80
N ARG A 153 -15.41 -14.30 -11.91
CA ARG A 153 -16.24 -14.60 -13.09
C ARG A 153 -15.82 -15.93 -13.71
N SER A 154 -16.79 -16.79 -13.96
CA SER A 154 -16.61 -18.03 -14.73
C SER A 154 -16.49 -17.75 -16.23
N PRO A 155 -15.87 -18.67 -16.99
CA PRO A 155 -15.89 -18.64 -18.46
C PRO A 155 -17.32 -18.61 -19.02
N PRO A 156 -17.56 -18.00 -20.20
CA PRO A 156 -18.92 -17.92 -20.79
C PRO A 156 -19.60 -19.28 -21.04
N ASN A 157 -18.83 -20.34 -21.29
CA ASN A 157 -19.31 -21.71 -21.48
C ASN A 157 -19.46 -22.50 -20.16
N VAL A 158 -19.28 -21.85 -19.01
CA VAL A 158 -19.44 -22.45 -17.68
C VAL A 158 -20.62 -21.79 -16.98
N LEU A 159 -21.71 -22.53 -16.86
CA LEU A 159 -22.91 -22.11 -16.14
C LEU A 159 -22.79 -22.52 -14.67
N SER A 160 -23.17 -21.61 -13.77
CA SER A 160 -23.04 -21.79 -12.33
C SER A 160 -24.37 -21.61 -11.61
N ASN A 161 -24.68 -22.48 -10.66
CA ASN A 161 -25.79 -22.36 -9.72
C ASN A 161 -25.25 -22.33 -8.28
N HIS A 162 -25.29 -21.16 -7.64
CA HIS A 162 -24.79 -21.00 -6.28
C HIS A 162 -25.95 -21.06 -5.28
N VAL A 163 -25.89 -21.99 -4.33
CA VAL A 163 -26.94 -22.22 -3.33
C VAL A 163 -26.38 -22.11 -1.90
N ALA A 164 -27.25 -22.08 -0.89
CA ALA A 164 -26.80 -22.16 0.50
C ALA A 164 -26.23 -23.56 0.80
N PRO A 165 -25.32 -23.71 1.79
CA PRO A 165 -24.84 -25.01 2.23
C PRO A 165 -26.00 -25.94 2.57
N GLN A 166 -26.03 -27.08 1.88
CA GLN A 166 -27.07 -28.09 1.96
C GLN A 166 -26.41 -29.46 1.92
N SER A 167 -27.21 -30.46 2.26
CA SER A 167 -26.81 -31.86 2.25
C SER A 167 -26.51 -32.33 0.81
N PRO A 168 -25.56 -33.26 0.56
CA PRO A 168 -25.23 -33.74 -0.79
C PRO A 168 -26.45 -34.21 -1.60
N ARG A 169 -27.45 -34.81 -0.94
CA ARG A 169 -28.70 -35.23 -1.59
C ARG A 169 -29.53 -34.04 -2.08
N GLU A 170 -29.68 -33.00 -1.27
CA GLU A 170 -30.43 -31.81 -1.67
C GLU A 170 -29.66 -30.99 -2.72
N MET A 171 -28.33 -30.94 -2.61
CA MET A 171 -27.45 -30.38 -3.64
C MET A 171 -27.67 -31.07 -5.01
N LEU A 172 -27.73 -32.40 -5.03
CA LEU A 172 -28.01 -33.18 -6.24
C LEU A 172 -29.37 -32.86 -6.82
N LYS A 173 -30.41 -32.81 -5.97
CA LYS A 173 -31.76 -32.44 -6.40
C LYS A 173 -31.78 -31.05 -7.05
N ARG A 174 -31.18 -30.04 -6.42
CA ARG A 174 -31.06 -28.68 -6.97
C ARG A 174 -30.28 -28.65 -8.28
N HIS A 175 -29.24 -29.46 -8.40
CA HIS A 175 -28.48 -29.59 -9.63
C HIS A 175 -29.35 -30.16 -10.76
N GLN A 176 -30.08 -31.24 -10.51
CA GLN A 176 -30.95 -31.89 -11.50
C GLN A 176 -32.13 -31.00 -11.91
N GLU A 177 -32.79 -30.35 -10.95
CA GLU A 177 -33.86 -29.38 -11.21
C GLU A 177 -33.36 -28.30 -12.18
N ARG A 178 -32.25 -27.63 -11.84
CA ARG A 178 -31.73 -26.52 -12.64
C ARG A 178 -31.16 -27.00 -13.98
N LEU A 179 -30.54 -28.18 -14.02
CA LEU A 179 -30.04 -28.77 -15.26
C LEU A 179 -31.19 -29.12 -16.21
N SER A 180 -32.33 -29.58 -15.70
CA SER A 180 -33.51 -29.87 -16.52
C SER A 180 -34.08 -28.60 -17.19
N GLU A 181 -34.02 -27.45 -16.52
CA GLU A 181 -34.42 -26.16 -17.08
C GLU A 181 -33.45 -25.64 -18.15
N LEU A 182 -32.18 -26.09 -18.10
CA LEU A 182 -31.13 -25.73 -19.04
C LEU A 182 -31.11 -26.61 -20.31
N THR A 183 -32.06 -27.55 -20.47
CA THR A 183 -32.12 -28.50 -21.60
C THR A 183 -32.15 -27.85 -22.99
N VAL A 184 -32.50 -26.56 -23.08
CA VAL A 184 -32.34 -25.75 -24.32
C VAL A 184 -30.86 -25.67 -24.78
N ASN A 185 -29.91 -25.87 -23.88
CA ASN A 185 -28.46 -25.84 -24.13
C ASN A 185 -27.82 -27.24 -24.31
N GLY A 186 -28.62 -28.30 -24.37
CA GLY A 186 -28.18 -29.69 -24.60
C GLY A 186 -28.13 -30.54 -23.31
N PRO A 187 -28.41 -31.87 -23.39
CA PRO A 187 -28.44 -32.76 -22.23
C PRO A 187 -27.05 -32.96 -21.61
N ALA A 188 -27.01 -33.45 -20.37
CA ALA A 188 -25.75 -33.87 -19.75
C ALA A 188 -25.20 -35.13 -20.43
N LEU A 189 -23.90 -35.11 -20.74
CA LEU A 189 -23.19 -36.26 -21.28
C LEU A 189 -22.87 -37.25 -20.16
N ALA A 190 -23.05 -38.54 -20.45
CA ALA A 190 -22.74 -39.61 -19.51
C ALA A 190 -21.22 -39.88 -19.48
N MET A 191 -20.70 -40.12 -18.28
CA MET A 191 -19.36 -40.62 -17.99
C MET A 191 -19.43 -42.13 -17.79
N GLU A 192 -18.73 -42.89 -18.62
CA GLU A 192 -18.75 -44.36 -18.59
C GLU A 192 -18.00 -44.91 -17.38
N ASP A 193 -16.90 -44.28 -17.00
CA ASP A 193 -16.01 -44.72 -15.92
C ASP A 193 -15.41 -43.54 -15.12
N ASP A 194 -14.55 -43.85 -14.15
CA ASP A 194 -13.85 -42.87 -13.34
C ASP A 194 -12.74 -42.13 -14.10
N GLY A 195 -12.26 -42.67 -15.22
CA GLY A 195 -11.34 -41.98 -16.12
C GLY A 195 -12.03 -40.82 -16.84
N ALA A 196 -13.26 -41.04 -17.33
CA ALA A 196 -14.11 -40.00 -17.88
C ALA A 196 -14.49 -38.93 -16.84
N MET A 197 -14.57 -39.29 -15.56
CA MET A 197 -14.71 -38.32 -14.46
C MET A 197 -13.46 -37.44 -14.31
N ASP A 198 -12.26 -38.02 -14.38
CA ASP A 198 -11.02 -37.24 -14.32
C ASP A 198 -10.93 -36.28 -15.51
N GLU A 199 -11.24 -36.75 -16.73
CA GLU A 199 -11.28 -35.91 -17.93
C GLU A 199 -12.29 -34.76 -17.83
N LEU A 200 -13.46 -34.99 -17.21
CA LEU A 200 -14.45 -33.95 -16.94
C LEU A 200 -13.85 -32.83 -16.09
N TRP A 201 -13.21 -33.18 -14.99
CA TRP A 201 -12.62 -32.21 -14.08
C TRP A 201 -11.39 -31.52 -14.68
N ASP A 202 -10.53 -32.25 -15.40
CA ASP A 202 -9.36 -31.71 -16.10
C ASP A 202 -9.78 -30.67 -17.15
N ALA A 203 -10.81 -30.99 -17.93
CA ALA A 203 -11.34 -30.07 -18.93
C ALA A 203 -11.97 -28.81 -18.30
N TYR A 204 -12.71 -28.97 -17.19
CA TYR A 204 -13.28 -27.85 -16.46
C TYR A 204 -12.21 -26.95 -15.84
N GLU A 205 -11.22 -27.52 -15.14
CA GLU A 205 -10.13 -26.78 -14.49
C GLU A 205 -9.26 -26.07 -15.52
N THR A 206 -8.94 -26.73 -16.63
CA THR A 206 -8.21 -26.13 -17.75
C THR A 206 -8.97 -24.96 -18.35
N THR A 207 -10.27 -25.12 -18.62
CA THR A 207 -11.12 -24.04 -19.17
C THR A 207 -11.17 -22.83 -18.22
N ALA A 208 -11.33 -23.07 -16.92
CA ALA A 208 -11.35 -22.00 -15.91
C ALA A 208 -10.00 -21.29 -15.77
N ARG A 209 -8.90 -22.06 -15.76
CA ARG A 209 -7.52 -21.55 -15.69
C ARG A 209 -7.21 -20.68 -16.90
N ASP A 210 -7.43 -21.20 -18.10
CA ASP A 210 -7.05 -20.55 -19.36
C ASP A 210 -7.83 -19.25 -19.57
N PHE A 211 -9.13 -19.24 -19.21
CA PHE A 211 -9.92 -18.02 -19.16
C PHE A 211 -9.32 -16.98 -18.20
N GLY A 212 -8.88 -17.43 -17.01
CA GLY A 212 -8.21 -16.59 -16.01
C GLY A 212 -6.86 -16.03 -16.48
N ILE A 213 -6.08 -16.83 -17.21
CA ILE A 213 -4.82 -16.38 -17.84
C ILE A 213 -5.10 -15.38 -18.96
N ALA A 214 -6.06 -15.65 -19.84
CA ALA A 214 -6.41 -14.79 -20.98
C ALA A 214 -6.85 -13.39 -20.54
N ARG A 215 -7.56 -13.27 -19.42
CA ARG A 215 -7.92 -11.96 -18.81
C ARG A 215 -6.80 -11.31 -17.99
N GLY A 216 -5.65 -11.98 -17.87
CA GLY A 216 -4.49 -11.58 -17.07
C GLY A 216 -4.70 -11.70 -15.55
N LEU A 217 -5.75 -12.39 -15.09
CA LEU A 217 -6.01 -12.60 -13.67
C LEU A 217 -4.97 -13.55 -13.06
N TYR A 218 -4.63 -14.62 -13.78
CA TYR A 218 -3.57 -15.54 -13.38
C TYR A 218 -2.31 -15.28 -14.21
N VAL A 219 -1.17 -15.20 -13.53
CA VAL A 219 0.14 -14.93 -14.13
C VAL A 219 1.12 -16.01 -13.68
N MET A 220 1.90 -16.54 -14.62
CA MET A 220 2.98 -17.49 -14.31
C MET A 220 4.02 -16.84 -13.40
N MET A 221 4.41 -17.54 -12.34
CA MET A 221 5.49 -17.09 -11.46
C MET A 221 6.84 -17.30 -12.14
N SER A 222 7.75 -16.34 -11.99
CA SER A 222 9.14 -16.51 -12.45
C SER A 222 9.87 -17.52 -11.55
N PRO A 223 10.94 -18.17 -12.03
CA PRO A 223 11.77 -19.04 -11.19
C PRO A 223 12.29 -18.33 -9.94
N GLU A 224 12.63 -17.04 -10.04
CA GLU A 224 13.05 -16.20 -8.92
C GLU A 224 11.94 -15.97 -7.90
N ASP A 225 10.71 -15.68 -8.36
CA ASP A 225 9.54 -15.54 -7.47
C ASP A 225 9.29 -16.83 -6.71
N VAL A 226 9.32 -17.98 -7.40
CA VAL A 226 9.14 -19.30 -6.77
C VAL A 226 10.24 -19.57 -5.74
N ALA A 227 11.50 -19.31 -6.08
CA ALA A 227 12.63 -19.50 -5.17
C ALA A 227 12.52 -18.61 -3.92
N ALA A 228 12.09 -17.35 -4.07
CA ALA A 228 11.89 -16.43 -2.96
C ALA A 228 10.78 -16.89 -2.02
N GLU A 229 9.67 -17.39 -2.56
CA GLU A 229 8.55 -17.92 -1.77
C GLU A 229 8.92 -19.22 -1.05
N GLN A 230 9.67 -20.12 -1.69
CA GLN A 230 10.20 -21.33 -1.08
C GLN A 230 11.23 -21.04 0.03
N ALA A 231 12.10 -20.06 -0.17
CA ALA A 231 13.05 -19.62 0.87
C ALA A 231 12.31 -19.07 2.09
N ALA A 232 11.23 -18.32 1.89
CA ALA A 232 10.40 -17.81 2.97
C ALA A 232 9.71 -18.94 3.76
N LEU A 233 9.21 -19.98 3.07
CA LEU A 233 8.66 -21.18 3.73
C LEU A 233 9.70 -21.84 4.64
N ARG A 234 10.91 -22.09 4.14
CA ARG A 234 12.00 -22.70 4.90
C ARG A 234 12.40 -21.88 6.13
N ALA A 235 12.43 -20.56 5.99
CA ALA A 235 12.71 -19.67 7.12
C ALA A 235 11.65 -19.81 8.23
N THR A 236 10.37 -19.87 7.86
CA THR A 236 9.28 -20.08 8.82
C THR A 236 9.33 -21.46 9.47
N GLU A 237 9.65 -22.52 8.71
CA GLU A 237 9.81 -23.88 9.25
C GLU A 237 11.00 -23.96 10.25
N ASN A 238 12.10 -23.27 9.97
CA ASN A 238 13.25 -23.20 10.88
C ASN A 238 12.93 -22.41 12.16
N ASP A 239 12.23 -21.28 12.07
CA ASP A 239 11.81 -20.49 13.24
C ASP A 239 10.87 -21.28 14.16
N LEU A 240 10.02 -22.15 13.60
CA LEU A 240 9.16 -23.06 14.36
C LEU A 240 9.92 -24.22 15.03
N GLN A 241 11.06 -24.65 14.48
CA GLN A 241 11.94 -25.65 15.11
C GLN A 241 12.82 -25.08 16.23
N LEU A 242 13.07 -23.76 16.25
CA LEU A 242 13.85 -23.05 17.26
C LEU A 242 13.03 -22.57 18.47
N ALA A 243 11.70 -22.75 18.45
CA ALA A 243 10.85 -22.45 19.60
C ALA A 243 11.00 -23.56 20.66
N PRO A 244 11.51 -23.28 21.87
CA PRO A 244 11.65 -24.31 22.89
C PRO A 244 10.26 -24.79 23.35
N PRO A 245 10.07 -26.10 23.62
CA PRO A 245 8.89 -26.56 24.33
C PRO A 245 8.91 -25.96 25.74
N GLY A 246 7.74 -25.55 26.23
CA GLY A 246 7.59 -24.72 27.44
C GLY A 246 8.45 -25.14 28.64
N GLY A 247 8.95 -24.14 29.37
CA GLY A 247 9.73 -24.34 30.59
C GLY A 247 10.05 -23.02 31.29
N GLU A 248 9.30 -22.76 32.35
CA GLU A 248 9.65 -22.05 33.59
C GLU A 248 10.71 -20.95 33.59
N THR A 249 10.25 -19.77 33.99
CA THR A 249 11.05 -18.68 34.54
C THR A 249 11.84 -19.15 35.78
N ALA A 250 13.17 -19.24 35.68
CA ALA A 250 14.05 -19.28 36.83
C ALA A 250 14.99 -18.07 36.82
N ARG A 251 14.74 -17.14 37.75
CA ARG A 251 15.70 -16.15 38.24
C ARG A 251 16.86 -16.89 38.91
N THR A 252 18.09 -16.44 38.67
CA THR A 252 19.09 -16.28 39.74
C THR A 252 20.13 -15.24 39.37
N GLN A 253 20.45 -14.44 40.37
CA GLN A 253 21.36 -13.30 40.41
C GLN A 253 22.83 -13.74 40.67
N PRO A 254 23.81 -12.81 40.64
CA PRO A 254 25.22 -13.07 40.36
C PRO A 254 26.11 -13.15 41.62
N ALA A 255 27.30 -13.71 41.44
CA ALA A 255 28.49 -13.66 42.32
C ALA A 255 29.62 -14.38 41.54
N ASP A 256 30.90 -14.08 41.60
CA ASP A 256 31.72 -13.18 42.39
C ASP A 256 33.03 -13.02 41.60
N GLU A 257 33.63 -11.83 41.66
CA GLU A 257 35.04 -11.61 41.32
C GLU A 257 35.88 -11.86 42.59
N PRO A 258 37.10 -12.39 42.46
CA PRO A 258 38.18 -11.71 43.16
C PRO A 258 39.47 -11.55 42.35
N GLN A 259 40.11 -10.41 42.61
CA GLN A 259 41.42 -9.94 42.16
C GLN A 259 42.59 -10.81 42.68
N ARG A 260 43.67 -10.95 41.88
CA ARG A 260 44.99 -10.29 42.08
C ARG A 260 46.15 -10.99 41.36
N ASP A 261 46.96 -10.15 40.72
CA ASP A 261 48.43 -10.11 40.64
C ASP A 261 49.24 -11.38 40.30
N THR A 262 50.00 -11.34 39.20
CA THR A 262 51.47 -11.14 39.24
C THR A 262 52.10 -11.17 37.84
N LYS A 263 53.19 -10.40 37.69
CA LYS A 263 54.03 -10.24 36.50
C LYS A 263 54.73 -11.54 36.08
N SER A 264 54.85 -11.77 34.77
CA SER A 264 56.09 -12.29 34.18
C SER A 264 56.17 -11.95 32.69
N ALA A 265 57.33 -11.46 32.28
CA ALA A 265 57.66 -11.10 30.92
C ALA A 265 58.04 -12.35 30.11
N ALA A 266 57.53 -12.46 28.89
CA ALA A 266 58.17 -13.23 27.84
C ALA A 266 57.83 -12.58 26.49
N ALA A 267 58.88 -12.19 25.79
CA ALA A 267 58.84 -11.70 24.43
C ALA A 267 58.26 -12.78 23.51
N GLY A 268 57.24 -12.40 22.75
CA GLY A 268 56.65 -13.19 21.68
C GLY A 268 56.23 -12.23 20.58
N ASP A 269 56.99 -12.29 19.49
CA ASP A 269 56.72 -11.70 18.19
C ASP A 269 55.30 -12.09 17.74
N ASP A 270 54.34 -11.17 17.84
CA ASP A 270 53.01 -11.32 17.26
C ASP A 270 52.84 -10.24 16.20
N SER A 271 53.50 -10.50 15.06
CA SER A 271 53.21 -9.89 13.76
C SER A 271 51.85 -10.41 13.25
N SER A 272 50.79 -10.08 13.98
CA SER A 272 49.40 -10.24 13.53
C SER A 272 49.05 -9.14 12.52
N PRO A 273 48.55 -9.47 11.30
CA PRO A 273 48.24 -8.47 10.29
C PRO A 273 47.04 -7.60 10.71
N GLY A 274 47.28 -6.29 10.85
CA GLY A 274 46.30 -5.26 10.51
C GLY A 274 45.08 -5.09 11.43
N ARG A 275 45.28 -4.73 12.71
CA ARG A 275 44.28 -3.89 13.38
C ARG A 275 44.41 -2.46 12.82
N PRO A 276 43.39 -1.90 12.16
CA PRO A 276 43.46 -0.51 11.71
C PRO A 276 43.66 0.41 12.92
N ALA A 277 44.51 1.42 12.77
CA ALA A 277 44.77 2.41 13.80
C ALA A 277 43.45 3.00 14.34
N PRO A 278 43.35 3.31 15.64
CA PRO A 278 42.13 3.87 16.22
C PRO A 278 41.72 5.16 15.48
N LEU A 279 40.47 5.19 15.01
CA LEU A 279 39.90 6.31 14.26
C LEU A 279 40.04 7.61 15.05
N SER A 280 40.37 8.72 14.37
CA SER A 280 40.38 10.02 15.03
C SER A 280 38.96 10.41 15.50
N PRO A 281 38.78 11.24 16.54
CA PRO A 281 37.45 11.67 17.00
C PRO A 281 36.59 12.29 15.88
N ALA A 282 37.21 12.96 14.91
CA ALA A 282 36.53 13.51 13.75
C ALA A 282 36.05 12.43 12.77
N GLN A 283 36.87 11.40 12.52
CA GLN A 283 36.51 10.26 11.66
C GLN A 283 35.43 9.38 12.32
N ALA A 284 35.50 9.21 13.64
CA ALA A 284 34.48 8.48 14.39
C ALA A 284 33.10 9.16 14.28
N PHE A 285 33.06 10.50 14.42
CA PHE A 285 31.83 11.27 14.26
C PHE A 285 31.29 11.26 12.82
N GLU A 286 32.16 11.37 11.81
CA GLU A 286 31.77 11.23 10.40
C GLU A 286 31.14 9.86 10.11
N ASN A 287 31.72 8.78 10.64
CA ASN A 287 31.19 7.43 10.51
C ASN A 287 29.83 7.26 11.20
N GLU A 288 29.64 7.86 12.38
CA GLU A 288 28.35 7.88 13.08
C GLU A 288 27.26 8.57 12.23
N ILE A 289 27.59 9.71 11.59
CA ILE A 289 26.66 10.41 10.70
C ILE A 289 26.28 9.54 9.49
N LEU A 290 27.26 8.84 8.88
CA LEU A 290 27.01 7.95 7.76
C LEU A 290 26.11 6.77 8.16
N MET A 291 26.32 6.19 9.35
CA MET A 291 25.46 5.13 9.88
C MET A 291 24.02 5.62 10.07
N GLU A 292 23.83 6.78 10.70
CA GLU A 292 22.49 7.34 10.90
C GLU A 292 21.82 7.67 9.55
N LEU A 293 22.58 8.20 8.59
CA LEU A 293 22.09 8.46 7.24
C LEU A 293 21.61 7.16 6.56
N GLN A 294 22.38 6.09 6.64
CA GLN A 294 21.97 4.77 6.13
C GLN A 294 20.72 4.23 6.83
N GLN A 295 20.62 4.39 8.15
CA GLN A 295 19.41 4.02 8.89
C GLN A 295 18.19 4.80 8.40
N LEU A 296 18.32 6.11 8.18
CA LEU A 296 17.24 6.94 7.64
C LEU A 296 16.80 6.45 6.25
N LEU A 297 17.74 6.09 5.38
CA LEU A 297 17.46 5.58 4.03
C LEU A 297 16.76 4.20 4.06
N ASN A 298 17.23 3.28 4.90
CA ASN A 298 16.75 1.90 4.95
C ASN A 298 15.48 1.68 5.77
N LYS A 299 15.06 2.66 6.58
CA LYS A 299 13.86 2.55 7.42
C LYS A 299 12.60 2.44 6.56
N ARG A 300 12.11 1.21 6.39
CA ARG A 300 10.80 0.91 5.78
C ARG A 300 9.71 1.15 6.82
N PRO A 301 8.75 2.05 6.56
CA PRO A 301 7.61 2.19 7.46
C PRO A 301 6.78 0.92 7.45
N GLN A 302 6.53 0.35 8.62
CA GLN A 302 5.52 -0.69 8.78
C GLN A 302 4.15 -0.08 8.51
N TRP A 303 3.31 -0.79 7.73
CA TRP A 303 1.99 -0.30 7.33
C TRP A 303 1.06 -0.07 8.54
N THR A 304 1.20 -0.89 9.58
CA THR A 304 0.54 -0.72 10.87
C THR A 304 0.85 0.63 11.49
N ASN A 305 2.13 1.04 11.52
CA ASN A 305 2.55 2.33 12.09
C ASN A 305 2.01 3.51 11.27
N ILE A 306 1.92 3.38 9.93
CA ILE A 306 1.30 4.41 9.09
C ILE A 306 -0.18 4.57 9.46
N LEU A 307 -0.90 3.44 9.57
CA LEU A 307 -2.32 3.45 9.87
C LEU A 307 -2.60 3.98 11.28
N VAL A 308 -1.81 3.58 12.28
CA VAL A 308 -1.90 4.08 13.65
C VAL A 308 -1.66 5.58 13.70
N VAL A 309 -0.59 6.08 13.07
CA VAL A 309 -0.29 7.52 13.03
C VAL A 309 -1.43 8.29 12.36
N PHE A 310 -1.98 7.78 11.25
CA PHE A 310 -3.12 8.40 10.58
C PHE A 310 -4.37 8.47 11.47
N VAL A 311 -4.76 7.34 12.09
CA VAL A 311 -5.97 7.27 12.92
C VAL A 311 -5.84 8.14 14.18
N VAL A 312 -4.70 8.04 14.89
CA VAL A 312 -4.45 8.82 16.10
C VAL A 312 -4.41 10.30 15.79
N SER A 313 -3.73 10.71 14.72
CA SER A 313 -3.67 12.11 14.32
C SER A 313 -5.03 12.66 13.88
N LEU A 314 -5.83 11.87 13.15
CA LEU A 314 -7.18 12.24 12.78
C LEU A 314 -8.07 12.44 14.02
N ALA A 315 -8.00 11.52 14.99
CA ALA A 315 -8.74 11.64 16.24
C ALA A 315 -8.34 12.91 17.01
N LEU A 316 -7.04 13.21 17.12
CA LEU A 316 -6.54 14.44 17.74
C LEU A 316 -7.02 15.70 17.00
N PHE A 317 -7.00 15.69 15.67
CA PHE A 317 -7.50 16.78 14.85
C PHE A 317 -9.01 17.01 15.06
N LEU A 318 -9.80 15.95 15.13
CA LEU A 318 -11.25 16.02 15.39
C LEU A 318 -11.54 16.62 16.78
N VAL A 319 -10.87 16.13 17.83
CA VAL A 319 -11.05 16.64 19.19
C VAL A 319 -10.64 18.11 19.27
N ALA A 320 -9.44 18.44 18.80
CA ALA A 320 -8.94 19.81 18.79
C ALA A 320 -9.85 20.76 17.98
N GLY A 321 -10.26 20.35 16.77
CA GLY A 321 -11.14 21.11 15.91
C GLY A 321 -12.53 21.33 16.49
N SER A 322 -13.09 20.33 17.19
CA SER A 322 -14.41 20.44 17.83
C SER A 322 -14.49 21.47 18.96
N THR A 323 -13.34 21.86 19.53
CA THR A 323 -13.29 22.93 20.56
C THR A 323 -13.41 24.32 19.97
N GLN A 324 -13.07 24.51 18.69
CA GLN A 324 -13.09 25.81 18.01
C GLN A 324 -14.16 25.92 16.93
N TRP A 325 -14.61 24.78 16.38
CA TRP A 325 -15.54 24.71 15.27
C TRP A 325 -16.69 23.73 15.57
N SER A 326 -17.83 23.93 14.93
CA SER A 326 -18.97 23.01 15.07
C SER A 326 -18.65 21.64 14.45
N TRP A 327 -19.21 20.57 15.02
CA TRP A 327 -19.08 19.21 14.50
C TRP A 327 -19.51 19.08 13.04
N SER A 328 -20.53 19.83 12.62
CA SER A 328 -20.99 19.87 11.23
C SER A 328 -19.95 20.48 10.29
N PHE A 329 -19.23 21.52 10.73
CA PHE A 329 -18.15 22.11 9.97
C PHE A 329 -16.93 21.19 9.91
N VAL A 330 -16.55 20.56 11.02
CA VAL A 330 -15.43 19.60 11.04
C VAL A 330 -15.72 18.39 10.14
N ALA A 331 -16.94 17.86 10.18
CA ALA A 331 -17.36 16.75 9.31
C ALA A 331 -17.34 17.11 7.81
N LEU A 332 -17.57 18.39 7.48
CA LEU A 332 -17.42 18.92 6.12
C LEU A 332 -15.94 19.12 5.74
N LEU A 333 -15.14 19.62 6.67
CA LEU A 333 -13.74 19.98 6.44
C LEU A 333 -12.84 18.76 6.22
N VAL A 334 -13.05 17.67 6.96
CA VAL A 334 -12.20 16.47 6.89
C VAL A 334 -12.17 15.86 5.47
N PRO A 335 -13.30 15.61 4.78
CA PRO A 335 -13.27 15.14 3.39
C PRO A 335 -12.56 16.08 2.42
N ILE A 336 -12.72 17.40 2.60
CA ILE A 336 -12.08 18.41 1.74
C ILE A 336 -10.55 18.36 1.90
N LEU A 337 -10.07 18.35 3.15
CA LEU A 337 -8.64 18.21 3.45
C LEU A 337 -8.09 16.85 3.00
N PHE A 338 -8.88 15.78 3.13
CA PHE A 338 -8.48 14.46 2.65
C PHE A 338 -8.32 14.44 1.13
N ILE A 339 -9.24 15.03 0.37
CA ILE A 339 -9.13 15.13 -1.10
C ILE A 339 -7.89 15.95 -1.49
N HIS A 340 -7.65 17.06 -0.78
CA HIS A 340 -6.47 17.90 -0.97
C HIS A 340 -5.17 17.09 -0.77
N GLU A 341 -5.01 16.44 0.37
CA GLU A 341 -3.82 15.63 0.64
C GLU A 341 -3.70 14.39 -0.25
N LEU A 342 -4.83 13.78 -0.63
CA LEU A 342 -4.85 12.69 -1.58
C LEU A 342 -4.28 13.16 -2.92
N GLY A 343 -4.58 14.38 -3.35
CA GLY A 343 -3.98 15.00 -4.53
C GLY A 343 -2.45 15.03 -4.49
N HIS A 344 -1.87 15.51 -3.38
CA HIS A 344 -0.42 15.44 -3.15
C HIS A 344 0.11 14.01 -3.17
N PHE A 345 -0.57 13.10 -2.46
CA PHE A 345 -0.18 11.68 -2.39
C PHE A 345 -0.15 11.02 -3.76
N LEU A 346 -1.17 11.24 -4.59
CA LEU A 346 -1.28 10.69 -5.94
C LEU A 346 -0.17 11.22 -6.83
N ALA A 347 0.11 12.53 -6.79
CA ALA A 347 1.17 13.14 -7.57
C ALA A 347 2.56 12.63 -7.16
N MET A 348 2.83 12.55 -5.86
CA MET A 348 4.07 11.98 -5.35
C MET A 348 4.23 10.51 -5.77
N ARG A 349 3.16 9.71 -5.67
CA ARG A 349 3.17 8.30 -6.10
C ARG A 349 3.45 8.16 -7.59
N ALA A 350 2.80 8.98 -8.42
CA ALA A 350 2.99 9.00 -9.88
C ALA A 350 4.43 9.40 -10.27
N PHE A 351 5.07 10.27 -9.48
CA PHE A 351 6.47 10.65 -9.66
C PHE A 351 7.47 9.73 -8.96
N GLY A 352 7.03 8.59 -8.42
CA GLY A 352 7.92 7.55 -7.91
C GLY A 352 8.39 7.76 -6.47
N TYR A 353 7.80 8.69 -5.71
CA TYR A 353 8.14 8.87 -4.29
C TYR A 353 7.87 7.59 -3.50
N ARG A 354 8.77 7.30 -2.56
CA ARG A 354 8.68 6.14 -1.66
C ARG A 354 8.43 6.58 -0.23
N ASN A 355 7.99 5.63 0.60
CA ASN A 355 7.71 5.85 2.02
C ASN A 355 6.67 6.95 2.25
N LEU A 356 5.64 7.00 1.40
CA LEU A 356 4.56 7.96 1.52
C LEU A 356 3.80 7.75 2.83
N ARG A 357 3.60 8.83 3.58
CA ARG A 357 2.81 8.83 4.82
C ARG A 357 1.87 10.01 4.78
N MET A 358 0.62 9.75 5.08
CA MET A 358 -0.40 10.77 5.30
C MET A 358 -0.75 10.78 6.79
N PHE A 359 -0.85 11.96 7.38
CA PHE A 359 -1.25 12.14 8.78
C PHE A 359 -1.92 13.49 8.97
N PHE A 360 -2.67 13.65 10.05
CA PHE A 360 -3.27 14.93 10.42
C PHE A 360 -2.38 15.71 11.39
N ILE A 361 -2.39 17.03 11.28
CA ILE A 361 -1.77 17.96 12.21
C ILE A 361 -2.92 18.76 12.83
N PRO A 362 -3.13 18.66 14.16
CA PRO A 362 -4.18 19.43 14.85
C PRO A 362 -4.13 20.91 14.46
N PHE A 363 -5.29 21.49 14.17
CA PHE A 363 -5.49 22.89 13.74
C PHE A 363 -4.91 23.28 12.36
N PHE A 364 -4.00 22.49 11.78
CA PHE A 364 -3.36 22.80 10.50
C PHE A 364 -3.93 22.01 9.31
N GLY A 365 -4.44 20.80 9.55
CA GLY A 365 -5.09 19.99 8.52
C GLY A 365 -4.45 18.62 8.38
N ALA A 366 -4.39 18.08 7.17
CA ALA A 366 -3.63 16.86 6.89
C ALA A 366 -2.31 17.22 6.19
N ALA A 367 -1.37 16.28 6.14
CA ALA A 367 -0.08 16.46 5.50
C ALA A 367 0.41 15.13 4.92
N VAL A 368 1.00 15.20 3.73
CA VAL A 368 1.68 14.08 3.08
C VAL A 368 3.19 14.29 3.04
N THR A 369 3.92 13.26 3.46
CA THR A 369 5.38 13.22 3.38
C THR A 369 5.83 12.04 2.53
N GLY A 370 6.90 12.20 1.76
CA GLY A 370 7.47 11.15 0.92
C GLY A 370 8.92 11.46 0.55
N ARG A 371 9.67 10.45 0.12
CA ARG A 371 11.09 10.57 -0.24
C ARG A 371 11.31 10.29 -1.72
N HIS A 372 12.03 11.19 -2.39
CA HIS A 372 12.55 10.98 -3.75
C HIS A 372 13.77 11.86 -3.98
N PHE A 373 14.90 11.25 -4.35
CA PHE A 373 16.18 11.94 -4.38
C PHE A 373 16.47 12.70 -5.68
N ASN A 374 15.80 12.34 -6.79
CA ASN A 374 16.04 12.96 -8.09
C ASN A 374 14.77 13.55 -8.74
N VAL A 375 14.16 14.56 -8.09
CA VAL A 375 12.91 15.19 -8.59
C VAL A 375 13.22 16.54 -9.25
N PRO A 376 13.02 16.68 -10.56
CA PRO A 376 13.05 17.99 -11.22
C PRO A 376 12.08 18.98 -10.54
N GLY A 377 12.47 20.25 -10.43
CA GLY A 377 11.66 21.26 -9.73
C GLY A 377 10.24 21.41 -10.28
N TRP A 378 10.01 21.15 -11.57
CA TRP A 378 8.67 21.20 -12.17
C TRP A 378 7.74 20.12 -11.63
N LYS A 379 8.27 18.93 -11.28
CA LYS A 379 7.47 17.87 -10.64
C LYS A 379 7.07 18.29 -9.23
N LYS A 380 7.95 18.98 -8.48
CA LYS A 380 7.59 19.55 -7.17
C LYS A 380 6.44 20.55 -7.28
N VAL A 381 6.47 21.41 -8.29
CA VAL A 381 5.37 22.36 -8.56
C VAL A 381 4.07 21.64 -8.88
N ILE A 382 4.11 20.58 -9.71
CA ILE A 382 2.91 19.77 -9.98
C ILE A 382 2.41 19.09 -8.71
N VAL A 383 3.28 18.51 -7.87
CA VAL A 383 2.86 17.93 -6.59
C VAL A 383 2.13 18.96 -5.74
N SER A 384 2.68 20.16 -5.59
CA SER A 384 2.05 21.26 -4.82
C SER A 384 0.76 21.77 -5.47
N LEU A 385 0.59 21.73 -6.79
CA LEU A 385 -0.67 22.08 -7.45
C LEU A 385 -1.74 20.99 -7.31
N MET A 386 -1.32 19.73 -7.25
CA MET A 386 -2.22 18.58 -7.27
C MET A 386 -3.01 18.40 -5.98
N GLY A 387 -2.65 19.04 -4.88
CA GLY A 387 -3.54 19.13 -3.71
C GLY A 387 -4.69 20.13 -3.90
N PRO A 388 -4.39 21.42 -4.08
CA PRO A 388 -5.41 22.46 -4.14
C PRO A 388 -6.24 22.48 -5.42
N THR A 389 -5.64 22.17 -6.58
CA THR A 389 -6.35 22.30 -7.87
C THR A 389 -7.56 21.36 -7.97
N PRO A 390 -7.45 20.05 -7.64
CA PRO A 390 -8.62 19.17 -7.63
C PRO A 390 -9.71 19.62 -6.64
N GLY A 391 -9.31 20.12 -5.47
CA GLY A 391 -10.25 20.66 -4.47
C GLY A 391 -10.99 21.91 -4.95
N ILE A 392 -10.32 22.81 -5.68
CA ILE A 392 -10.95 23.96 -6.34
C ILE A 392 -11.94 23.49 -7.41
N VAL A 393 -11.52 22.59 -8.30
CA VAL A 393 -12.37 22.08 -9.39
C VAL A 393 -13.62 21.38 -8.85
N LEU A 394 -13.45 20.47 -7.90
CA LEU A 394 -14.58 19.77 -7.26
C LEU A 394 -15.48 20.75 -6.49
N GLY A 395 -14.89 21.75 -5.84
CA GLY A 395 -15.63 22.81 -5.17
C GLY A 395 -16.49 23.64 -6.13
N ILE A 396 -15.95 23.99 -7.30
CA ILE A 396 -16.68 24.69 -8.37
C ILE A 396 -17.87 23.84 -8.84
N PHE A 397 -17.65 22.56 -9.13
CA PHE A 397 -18.73 21.66 -9.57
C PHE A 397 -19.81 21.50 -8.49
N ALA A 398 -19.41 21.21 -7.25
CA ALA A 398 -20.35 21.03 -6.14
C ALA A 398 -21.15 22.30 -5.86
N GLY A 399 -20.50 23.46 -5.79
CA GLY A 399 -21.17 24.73 -5.53
C GLY A 399 -22.09 25.15 -6.67
N THR A 400 -21.68 24.97 -7.93
CA THR A 400 -22.51 25.28 -9.10
C THR A 400 -23.73 24.36 -9.19
N ALA A 401 -23.55 23.05 -8.95
CA ALA A 401 -24.68 22.13 -8.84
C ALA A 401 -25.61 22.50 -7.68
N GLY A 402 -25.06 22.96 -6.56
CA GLY A 402 -25.84 23.48 -5.44
C GLY A 402 -26.68 24.71 -5.81
N LEU A 403 -26.15 25.62 -6.62
CA LEU A 403 -26.90 26.76 -7.15
C LEU A 403 -27.99 26.33 -8.13
N MET A 404 -27.71 25.37 -9.01
CA MET A 404 -28.67 24.91 -10.02
C MET A 404 -29.83 24.10 -9.43
N LEU A 405 -29.59 23.42 -8.30
CA LEU A 405 -30.55 22.55 -7.63
C LEU A 405 -31.17 23.17 -6.38
N ASP A 406 -30.87 24.44 -6.09
CA ASP A 406 -31.27 25.15 -4.88
C ASP A 406 -30.96 24.38 -3.58
N GLN A 407 -29.74 23.83 -3.48
CA GLN A 407 -29.27 23.05 -2.34
C GLN A 407 -28.18 23.81 -1.56
N PRO A 408 -28.52 24.50 -0.45
CA PRO A 408 -27.58 25.30 0.33
C PRO A 408 -26.38 24.52 0.87
N PHE A 409 -26.56 23.24 1.15
CA PHE A 409 -25.49 22.36 1.59
C PHE A 409 -24.36 22.25 0.55
N TRP A 410 -24.70 22.03 -0.71
CA TRP A 410 -23.70 21.87 -1.79
C TRP A 410 -23.03 23.19 -2.15
N ILE A 411 -23.74 24.31 -2.03
CA ILE A 411 -23.15 25.66 -2.13
C ILE A 411 -22.10 25.85 -1.02
N ARG A 412 -22.43 25.46 0.22
CA ARG A 412 -21.49 25.52 1.36
C ARG A 412 -20.29 24.60 1.17
N VAL A 413 -20.50 23.38 0.67
CA VAL A 413 -19.41 22.44 0.33
C VAL A 413 -18.47 23.08 -0.71
N GLY A 414 -19.04 23.64 -1.77
CA GLY A 414 -18.28 24.33 -2.81
C GLY A 414 -17.47 25.50 -2.28
N LEU A 415 -18.11 26.39 -1.52
CA LEU A 415 -17.46 27.55 -0.92
C LEU A 415 -16.31 27.16 0.02
N VAL A 416 -16.53 26.24 0.96
CA VAL A 416 -15.49 25.81 1.89
C VAL A 416 -14.34 25.13 1.14
N SER A 417 -14.64 24.29 0.15
CA SER A 417 -13.60 23.64 -0.66
C SER A 417 -12.75 24.67 -1.38
N ILE A 418 -13.36 25.66 -2.04
CA ILE A 418 -12.61 26.69 -2.76
C ILE A 418 -11.80 27.56 -1.81
N VAL A 419 -12.36 27.97 -0.68
CA VAL A 419 -11.65 28.83 0.29
C VAL A 419 -10.45 28.10 0.90
N VAL A 420 -10.61 26.84 1.32
CA VAL A 420 -9.51 26.05 1.92
C VAL A 420 -8.38 25.84 0.90
N ASN A 421 -8.73 25.38 -0.31
CA ASN A 421 -7.73 25.11 -1.34
C ASN A 421 -7.11 26.40 -1.91
N GLY A 422 -7.91 27.48 -2.02
CA GLY A 422 -7.43 28.80 -2.42
C GLY A 422 -6.50 29.43 -1.38
N PHE A 423 -6.77 29.24 -0.09
CA PHE A 423 -5.87 29.64 0.99
C PHE A 423 -4.52 28.92 0.88
N ASN A 424 -4.51 27.61 0.62
CA ASN A 424 -3.27 26.86 0.37
C ASN A 424 -2.52 27.32 -0.88
N MET A 425 -3.18 28.02 -1.82
CA MET A 425 -2.52 28.65 -2.98
C MET A 425 -1.93 30.02 -2.70
N LEU A 426 -1.94 30.53 -1.46
CA LEU A 426 -1.27 31.79 -1.15
C LEU A 426 0.26 31.65 -1.22
N PRO A 427 0.98 32.69 -1.66
CA PRO A 427 2.43 32.67 -1.84
C PRO A 427 3.19 32.84 -0.51
N PHE A 428 2.86 32.04 0.50
CA PHE A 428 3.52 32.05 1.81
C PHE A 428 3.91 30.63 2.20
N MET A 429 5.11 30.45 2.75
CA MET A 429 5.49 29.16 3.34
C MET A 429 4.77 28.99 4.68
N PRO A 430 4.37 27.77 5.10
CA PRO A 430 4.56 26.47 4.46
C PRO A 430 3.44 26.05 3.50
N LEU A 431 2.58 26.97 3.03
CA LEU A 431 1.46 26.68 2.12
C LEU A 431 1.98 26.24 0.74
N ASP A 432 1.14 25.52 -0.02
CA ASP A 432 1.49 25.02 -1.35
C ASP A 432 1.89 26.11 -2.33
N GLY A 433 1.17 27.23 -2.33
CA GLY A 433 1.52 28.40 -3.15
C GLY A 433 2.90 28.95 -2.82
N GLY A 434 3.29 28.91 -1.54
CA GLY A 434 4.65 29.22 -1.09
C GLY A 434 5.69 28.28 -1.69
N TRP A 435 5.43 26.97 -1.67
CA TRP A 435 6.32 25.96 -2.28
C TRP A 435 6.42 26.10 -3.80
N ILE A 436 5.31 26.43 -4.48
CA ILE A 436 5.26 26.71 -5.92
C ILE A 436 6.12 27.93 -6.25
N CYS A 437 5.87 29.07 -5.58
CA CYS A 437 6.64 30.30 -5.80
C CYS A 437 8.12 30.10 -5.50
N HIS A 438 8.45 29.39 -4.42
CA HIS A 438 9.84 29.04 -4.10
C HIS A 438 10.50 28.21 -5.21
N ALA A 439 9.85 27.14 -5.68
CA ALA A 439 10.39 26.28 -6.73
C ALA A 439 10.55 27.01 -8.08
N LEU A 440 9.62 27.90 -8.42
CA LEU A 440 9.60 28.61 -9.71
C LEU A 440 10.50 29.84 -9.76
N LEU A 441 10.55 30.63 -8.68
CA LEU A 441 11.12 31.98 -8.68
C LEU A 441 12.36 32.12 -7.77
N PHE A 442 12.31 31.57 -6.55
CA PHE A 442 13.24 31.96 -5.49
C PHE A 442 14.36 30.94 -5.21
N SER A 443 14.18 29.66 -5.57
CA SER A 443 15.13 28.57 -5.33
C SER A 443 16.47 28.71 -6.10
N ARG A 444 16.56 29.64 -7.05
CA ARG A 444 17.77 29.87 -7.86
C ARG A 444 18.87 30.63 -7.12
N ARG A 445 18.53 31.46 -6.12
CA ARG A 445 19.51 32.26 -5.35
C ARG A 445 19.16 32.26 -3.86
N PRO A 446 20.10 31.93 -2.95
CA PRO A 446 19.84 31.91 -1.50
C PRO A 446 19.27 33.22 -0.95
N LEU A 447 19.73 34.36 -1.47
CA LEU A 447 19.23 35.68 -1.06
C LEU A 447 17.75 35.87 -1.41
N LEU A 448 17.33 35.43 -2.60
CA LEU A 448 15.94 35.55 -3.05
C LEU A 448 15.00 34.67 -2.22
N ASP A 449 15.39 33.43 -1.90
CA ASP A 449 14.64 32.56 -0.97
C ASP A 449 14.48 33.21 0.41
N THR A 450 15.57 33.79 0.94
CA THR A 450 15.55 34.44 2.26
C THR A 450 14.65 35.68 2.26
N SER A 451 14.77 36.55 1.26
CA SER A 451 13.91 37.71 1.10
C SER A 451 12.43 37.32 0.99
N PHE A 452 12.11 36.28 0.21
CA PHE A 452 10.74 35.77 0.09
C PHE A 452 10.17 35.30 1.44
N ARG A 453 10.96 34.55 2.23
CA ARG A 453 10.53 34.09 3.57
C ARG A 453 10.34 35.24 4.55
N VAL A 454 11.24 36.23 4.56
CA VAL A 454 11.14 37.41 5.42
C VAL A 454 9.91 38.24 5.07
N LEU A 455 9.71 38.56 3.78
CA LEU A 455 8.54 39.31 3.32
C LEU A 455 7.24 38.55 3.62
N GLY A 456 7.24 37.23 3.44
CA GLY A 456 6.11 36.39 3.80
C GLY A 456 5.79 36.42 5.29
N ALA A 457 6.79 36.32 6.15
CA ALA A 457 6.61 36.41 7.60
C ALA A 457 6.06 37.79 8.02
N VAL A 458 6.62 38.88 7.49
CA VAL A 458 6.13 40.25 7.76
C VAL A 458 4.68 40.41 7.29
N GLY A 459 4.35 39.90 6.10
CA GLY A 459 2.98 39.92 5.57
C GLY A 459 2.00 39.16 6.46
N LEU A 460 2.37 37.99 6.96
CA LEU A 460 1.54 37.22 7.89
C LEU A 460 1.38 37.91 9.25
N VAL A 461 2.41 38.56 9.77
CA VAL A 461 2.31 39.37 11.00
C VAL A 461 1.33 40.53 10.80
N ALA A 462 1.49 41.29 9.71
CA ALA A 462 0.63 42.44 9.41
C ALA A 462 -0.84 42.00 9.25
N TRP A 463 -1.09 40.90 8.53
CA TRP A 463 -2.43 40.35 8.37
C TRP A 463 -2.99 39.81 9.68
N GLY A 464 -2.21 39.01 10.41
CA GLY A 464 -2.61 38.45 11.71
C GLY A 464 -2.98 39.54 12.72
N ALA A 465 -2.18 40.62 12.78
CA ALA A 465 -2.46 41.77 13.63
C ALA A 465 -3.73 42.51 13.21
N ARG A 466 -3.94 42.71 11.89
CA ARG A 466 -5.12 43.39 11.33
C ARG A 466 -6.41 42.60 11.53
N SER A 467 -6.34 41.27 11.46
CA SER A 467 -7.49 40.36 11.56
C SER A 467 -7.72 39.81 12.97
N GLY A 468 -6.80 40.05 13.91
CA GLY A 468 -6.81 39.45 15.25
C GLY A 468 -6.53 37.94 15.28
N SER A 469 -6.02 37.35 14.19
CA SER A 469 -5.82 35.91 14.09
C SER A 469 -4.50 35.48 14.71
N MET A 470 -4.56 34.85 15.89
CA MET A 470 -3.38 34.30 16.56
C MET A 470 -2.71 33.19 15.75
N VAL A 471 -3.47 32.45 14.93
CA VAL A 471 -2.93 31.38 14.07
C VAL A 471 -1.92 31.94 13.07
N LEU A 472 -2.22 33.08 12.44
CA LEU A 472 -1.29 33.72 11.48
C LEU A 472 -0.03 34.23 12.19
N ILE A 473 -0.16 34.74 13.41
CA ILE A 473 0.99 35.17 14.23
C ILE A 473 1.88 33.97 14.58
N TYR A 474 1.31 32.85 15.05
CA TYR A 474 2.09 31.64 15.33
C TYR A 474 2.76 31.07 14.09
N LEU A 475 2.07 31.09 12.95
CA LEU A 475 2.64 30.67 11.66
C LEU A 475 3.85 31.53 11.28
N SER A 476 3.74 32.86 11.45
CA SER A 476 4.84 33.78 11.18
C SER A 476 6.04 33.53 12.11
N ALA A 477 5.81 33.25 13.40
CA ALA A 477 6.88 32.95 14.34
C ALA A 477 7.63 31.66 13.96
N LEU A 478 6.90 30.62 13.57
CA LEU A 478 7.48 29.37 13.07
C LEU A 478 8.32 29.59 11.80
N MET A 479 7.83 30.42 10.88
CA MET A 479 8.60 30.79 9.68
C MET A 479 9.90 31.50 10.04
N VAL A 480 9.86 32.51 10.93
CA VAL A 480 11.04 33.30 11.34
C VAL A 480 12.12 32.41 11.95
N MET A 481 11.73 31.47 12.82
CA MET A 481 12.66 30.50 13.40
C MET A 481 13.37 29.65 12.34
N GLY A 482 12.72 29.37 11.21
CA GLY A 482 13.28 28.57 10.11
C GLY A 482 14.17 29.35 9.13
N ILE A 483 14.18 30.68 9.15
CA ILE A 483 14.87 31.50 8.13
C ILE A 483 16.39 31.29 8.19
N GLN A 484 16.98 31.38 9.38
CA GLN A 484 18.44 31.24 9.55
C GLN A 484 18.92 29.85 9.08
N ALA A 485 18.21 28.80 9.46
CA ALA A 485 18.51 27.43 9.04
C ALA A 485 18.36 27.26 7.52
N SER A 486 17.29 27.81 6.93
CA SER A 486 17.03 27.73 5.48
C SER A 486 18.09 28.46 4.66
N HIS A 487 18.46 29.68 5.06
CA HIS A 487 19.51 30.46 4.40
C HIS A 487 20.85 29.72 4.42
N ARG A 488 21.23 29.16 5.57
CA ARG A 488 22.45 28.36 5.72
C ARG A 488 22.44 27.13 4.79
N LEU A 489 21.35 26.38 4.77
CA LEU A 489 21.25 25.20 3.90
C LEU A 489 21.31 25.59 2.42
N ALA A 490 20.68 26.71 2.05
CA ALA A 490 20.72 27.25 0.69
C ALA A 490 22.13 27.70 0.27
N THR A 491 22.90 28.35 1.15
CA THR A 491 24.28 28.77 0.86
C THR A 491 25.23 27.58 0.73
N LEU A 492 25.13 26.58 1.61
CA LEU A 492 25.91 25.34 1.50
C LEU A 492 25.59 24.59 0.20
N THR A 493 24.30 24.50 -0.15
CA THR A 493 23.86 23.90 -1.41
C THR A 493 24.42 24.66 -2.62
N ALA A 494 24.43 25.99 -2.58
CA ALA A 494 25.00 26.81 -3.65
C ALA A 494 26.52 26.61 -3.81
N SER A 495 27.27 26.54 -2.69
CA SER A 495 28.71 26.22 -2.65
C SER A 495 29.02 24.83 -3.24
N LEU A 496 28.18 23.84 -2.94
CA LEU A 496 28.33 22.49 -3.47
C LEU A 496 28.00 22.43 -4.97
N ARG A 497 27.00 23.17 -5.45
CA ARG A 497 26.68 23.26 -6.90
C ARG A 497 27.79 23.92 -7.71
N SER A 498 28.43 24.97 -7.20
CA SER A 498 29.51 25.66 -7.94
C SER A 498 30.77 24.80 -8.10
N ARG A 499 30.98 23.81 -7.23
CA ARG A 499 32.09 22.85 -7.32
C ARG A 499 31.86 21.67 -8.26
N GLY A 500 30.67 21.57 -8.87
CA GLY A 500 30.40 20.55 -9.90
C GLY A 500 30.43 19.10 -9.39
N ILE A 501 30.14 18.86 -8.11
CA ILE A 501 30.06 17.49 -7.55
C ILE A 501 29.06 16.69 -8.37
N GLU A 502 29.43 15.48 -8.84
CA GLU A 502 28.50 14.61 -9.56
C GLU A 502 27.30 14.26 -8.66
N LEU A 503 26.11 14.67 -9.11
CA LEU A 503 24.88 14.62 -8.33
C LEU A 503 24.06 13.35 -8.58
N THR A 504 24.41 12.58 -9.62
CA THR A 504 23.52 11.55 -10.15
C THR A 504 23.57 10.27 -9.32
N SER A 505 22.55 10.08 -8.49
CA SER A 505 22.16 8.75 -8.02
C SER A 505 21.76 7.91 -9.23
N THR A 506 22.55 6.91 -9.59
CA THR A 506 22.34 6.02 -10.75
C THR A 506 21.01 5.27 -10.70
N ASP A 507 20.44 5.08 -9.51
CA ASP A 507 19.15 4.40 -9.28
C ASP A 507 18.02 5.36 -8.82
N ALA A 508 18.31 6.66 -8.71
CA ALA A 508 17.44 7.70 -8.13
C ALA A 508 16.96 7.43 -6.69
N GLN A 509 17.58 6.48 -5.99
CA GLN A 509 17.08 5.86 -4.75
C GLN A 509 18.15 5.76 -3.66
N THR A 510 19.43 5.78 -4.00
CA THR A 510 20.56 5.74 -3.07
C THR A 510 21.44 6.98 -3.19
N ILE A 511 22.08 7.37 -2.08
CA ILE A 511 23.08 8.44 -2.07
C ILE A 511 24.44 7.79 -2.29
N PRO A 512 25.19 8.13 -3.35
CA PRO A 512 26.57 7.66 -3.51
C PRO A 512 27.40 8.04 -2.26
N GLN A 513 28.21 7.10 -1.75
CA GLN A 513 28.97 7.32 -0.52
C GLN A 513 29.91 8.52 -0.61
N ASP A 514 30.54 8.74 -1.78
CA ASP A 514 31.47 9.85 -1.98
C ASP A 514 30.76 11.21 -1.97
N THR A 515 29.55 11.28 -2.54
CA THR A 515 28.69 12.47 -2.46
C THR A 515 28.24 12.73 -1.03
N ALA A 516 27.84 11.68 -0.29
CA ALA A 516 27.44 11.79 1.12
C ALA A 516 28.59 12.34 1.98
N ARG A 517 29.80 11.79 1.83
CA ARG A 517 31.01 12.25 2.53
C ARG A 517 31.34 13.71 2.20
N SER A 518 31.24 14.11 0.94
CA SER A 518 31.50 15.49 0.51
C SER A 518 30.52 16.48 1.16
N ILE A 519 29.23 16.12 1.23
CA ILE A 519 28.21 16.94 1.90
C ILE A 519 28.47 17.02 3.41
N ILE A 520 28.79 15.88 4.04
CA ILE A 520 29.06 15.81 5.48
C ILE A 520 30.30 16.64 5.83
N ARG A 521 31.37 16.55 5.04
CA ARG A 521 32.59 17.33 5.25
C ARG A 521 32.32 18.82 5.19
N GLU A 522 31.61 19.30 4.17
CA GLU A 522 31.21 20.71 4.07
C GLU A 522 30.35 21.15 5.27
N LEU A 523 29.43 20.28 5.72
CA LEU A 523 28.58 20.55 6.87
C LEU A 523 29.40 20.69 8.16
N LEU A 524 30.42 19.85 8.36
CA LEU A 524 31.32 19.85 9.52
C LEU A 524 32.34 21.00 9.48
N GLU A 525 32.75 21.45 8.29
CA GLU A 525 33.65 22.58 8.11
C GLU A 525 32.93 23.93 8.22
N SER A 526 31.60 23.95 8.12
CA SER A 526 30.81 25.18 8.30
C SER A 526 30.81 25.71 9.75
N ASN A 527 30.71 27.03 9.90
CA ASN A 527 30.77 27.76 11.18
C ASN A 527 29.75 27.34 12.25
N ALA A 528 28.76 26.50 11.93
CA ALA A 528 27.71 26.08 12.84
C ALA A 528 27.58 24.55 12.88
N ARG A 529 28.63 23.85 13.34
CA ARG A 529 28.66 22.38 13.40
C ARG A 529 27.38 21.80 14.02
N PRO A 530 26.78 20.76 13.40
CA PRO A 530 25.60 20.11 13.94
C PRO A 530 25.89 19.52 15.33
N LYS A 531 24.93 19.70 16.26
CA LYS A 531 25.07 19.27 17.66
C LYS A 531 24.94 17.75 17.86
N SER A 532 24.44 17.02 16.85
CA SER A 532 24.27 15.57 16.90
C SER A 532 24.48 14.95 15.53
N ALA A 533 24.94 13.69 15.51
CA ALA A 533 25.10 12.93 14.27
C ALA A 533 23.76 12.78 13.52
N LYS A 534 22.66 12.64 14.27
CA LYS A 534 21.30 12.58 13.71
C LYS A 534 20.86 13.84 12.99
N LEU A 535 21.09 15.01 13.60
CA LEU A 535 20.76 16.28 12.96
C LEU A 535 21.64 16.50 11.72
N ALA A 536 22.92 16.11 11.80
CA ALA A 536 23.83 16.18 10.68
C ALA A 536 23.37 15.30 9.50
N ALA A 537 22.94 14.06 9.78
CA ALA A 537 22.42 13.14 8.77
C ALA A 537 21.14 13.68 8.11
N GLN A 538 20.22 14.27 8.88
CA GLN A 538 19.02 14.91 8.33
C GLN A 538 19.35 16.12 7.44
N GLN A 539 20.29 16.96 7.86
CA GLN A 539 20.74 18.10 7.06
C GLN A 539 21.46 17.66 5.79
N ALA A 540 22.33 16.66 5.88
CA ALA A 540 23.02 16.09 4.72
C ALA A 540 22.02 15.51 3.69
N LEU A 541 20.98 14.81 4.16
CA LEU A 541 19.90 14.30 3.33
C LEU A 541 19.15 15.44 2.61
N GLN A 542 18.80 16.50 3.34
CA GLN A 542 18.09 17.66 2.79
C GLN A 542 18.93 18.42 1.76
N ILE A 543 20.24 18.58 2.02
CA ILE A 543 21.19 19.17 1.05
C ILE A 543 21.23 18.32 -0.21
N PHE A 544 21.37 17.00 -0.08
CA PHE A 544 21.40 16.09 -1.23
C PHE A 544 20.12 16.16 -2.07
N GLU A 545 18.95 16.16 -1.44
CA GLU A 545 17.67 16.33 -2.13
C GLU A 545 17.60 17.68 -2.86
N THR A 546 18.07 18.75 -2.23
CA THR A 546 18.04 20.10 -2.82
C THR A 546 19.00 20.19 -3.99
N LEU A 547 20.21 19.64 -3.87
CA LEU A 547 21.21 19.60 -4.94
C LEU A 547 20.66 18.96 -6.21
N ASN A 548 19.97 17.83 -6.08
CA ASN A 548 19.36 17.09 -7.19
C ASN A 548 18.10 17.76 -7.76
N THR A 549 17.57 18.79 -7.11
CA THR A 549 16.41 19.51 -7.64
C THR A 549 16.85 20.69 -8.49
N THR A 550 16.68 20.56 -9.80
CA THR A 550 16.94 21.64 -10.76
C THR A 550 15.71 22.53 -10.89
N ALA A 551 15.92 23.85 -10.89
CA ALA A 551 14.85 24.80 -11.18
C ALA A 551 14.35 24.58 -12.62
N PRO A 552 13.04 24.72 -12.90
CA PRO A 552 12.52 24.55 -14.25
C PRO A 552 13.16 25.52 -15.24
N GLY A 553 13.19 25.15 -16.53
CA GLY A 553 13.53 26.09 -17.60
C GLY A 553 12.53 27.25 -17.67
N TRP A 554 12.95 28.40 -18.21
CA TRP A 554 12.15 29.62 -18.21
C TRP A 554 10.76 29.45 -18.86
N ALA A 555 10.67 28.72 -19.98
CA ALA A 555 9.40 28.46 -20.66
C ALA A 555 8.45 27.63 -19.78
N THR A 556 8.97 26.57 -19.14
CA THR A 556 8.23 25.77 -18.17
C THR A 556 7.82 26.60 -16.96
N THR A 557 8.69 27.49 -16.48
CA THR A 557 8.38 28.42 -15.39
C THR A 557 7.19 29.32 -15.75
N LEU A 558 7.19 29.95 -16.93
CA LEU A 558 6.10 30.80 -17.38
C LEU A 558 4.77 30.04 -17.51
N LEU A 559 4.81 28.84 -18.09
CA LEU A 559 3.62 28.00 -18.21
C LEU A 559 3.04 27.63 -16.83
N LEU A 560 3.88 27.19 -15.90
CA LEU A 560 3.44 26.81 -14.55
C LEU A 560 2.95 28.01 -13.74
N LEU A 561 3.54 29.19 -13.92
CA LEU A 561 3.04 30.44 -13.34
C LEU A 561 1.66 30.80 -13.89
N ALA A 562 1.43 30.63 -15.20
CA ALA A 562 0.12 30.88 -15.80
C ALA A 562 -0.95 29.94 -15.23
N VAL A 563 -0.64 28.64 -15.08
CA VAL A 563 -1.55 27.67 -14.44
C VAL A 563 -1.83 28.04 -12.99
N TYR A 564 -0.81 28.40 -12.23
CA TYR A 564 -0.95 28.82 -10.84
C TYR A 564 -1.82 30.08 -10.70
N ALA A 565 -1.58 31.10 -11.52
CA ALA A 565 -2.38 32.32 -11.54
C ALA A 565 -3.84 32.06 -11.94
N ALA A 566 -4.06 31.20 -12.93
CA ALA A 566 -5.41 30.79 -13.33
C ALA A 566 -6.16 30.07 -12.20
N SER A 567 -5.52 29.15 -11.49
CA SER A 567 -6.11 28.46 -10.33
C SER A 567 -6.54 29.43 -9.23
N ILE A 568 -5.70 30.43 -8.91
CA ILE A 568 -6.05 31.48 -7.95
C ILE A 568 -7.21 32.32 -8.47
N GLY A 569 -7.17 32.74 -9.75
CA GLY A 569 -8.23 33.53 -10.37
C GLY A 569 -9.58 32.82 -10.30
N PHE A 570 -9.64 31.55 -10.67
CA PHE A 570 -10.87 30.74 -10.56
C PHE A 570 -11.34 30.62 -9.11
N ALA A 571 -10.43 30.36 -8.17
CA ALA A 571 -10.79 30.26 -6.76
C ALA A 571 -11.43 31.56 -6.25
N VAL A 572 -10.84 32.73 -6.55
CA VAL A 572 -11.38 34.03 -6.13
C VAL A 572 -12.76 34.29 -6.76
N ILE A 573 -12.89 34.10 -8.08
CA ILE A 573 -14.14 34.35 -8.79
C ILE A 573 -15.28 33.50 -8.21
N PHE A 574 -15.09 32.19 -8.10
CA PHE A 574 -16.15 31.30 -7.63
C PHE A 574 -16.40 31.40 -6.13
N ALA A 575 -15.39 31.72 -5.32
CA ALA A 575 -15.62 32.04 -3.90
C ALA A 575 -16.54 33.25 -3.73
N LEU A 576 -16.34 34.32 -4.52
CA LEU A 576 -17.22 35.49 -4.50
C LEU A 576 -18.64 35.14 -4.95
N VAL A 577 -18.78 34.39 -6.04
CA VAL A 577 -20.10 33.93 -6.53
C VAL A 577 -20.83 33.15 -5.43
N PHE A 578 -20.21 32.14 -4.83
CA PHE A 578 -20.87 31.34 -3.80
C PHE A 578 -21.12 32.11 -2.51
N MET A 579 -20.21 33.02 -2.12
CA MET A 579 -20.40 33.87 -0.95
C MET A 579 -21.63 34.78 -1.12
N THR A 580 -21.79 35.42 -2.28
CA THR A 580 -22.97 36.25 -2.56
C THR A 580 -24.27 35.43 -2.58
N ALA A 581 -24.23 34.20 -3.08
CA ALA A 581 -25.38 33.31 -3.05
C ALA A 581 -25.75 32.88 -1.62
N THR A 582 -24.77 32.57 -0.77
CA THR A 582 -25.01 32.22 0.64
C THR A 582 -25.46 33.39 1.51
N LEU A 583 -25.24 34.63 1.09
CA LEU A 583 -25.73 35.83 1.79
C LEU A 583 -27.17 36.19 1.42
N LYS A 584 -27.66 35.69 0.27
CA LYS A 584 -29.02 35.93 -0.23
C LYS A 584 -30.02 34.85 0.19
N ALA A 585 -29.53 33.65 0.50
CA ALA A 585 -30.30 32.54 1.07
C ALA A 585 -30.26 32.59 2.60
#